data_AF-A0AAV2D4M1-F1
#
_entry.id   AF-A0AAV2D4M1-F1
#
_cell.length_a   1.000
_cell.length_b   1.000
_cell.length_c   1.000
_cell.angle_alpha   90.00
_cell.angle_beta   90.00
_cell.angle_gamma   90.00
#
_symmetry.space_group_name_H-M   'P 1'
#
loop_
_entity.id
_entity.type
_entity.pdbx_description
1 polymer ?
#
loop_
_entity_poly.entity_id
_entity_poly.type
_entity_poly.pdbx_seq_one_letter_code
_entity_poly.pdbx_strand_id
1 'polypeptide(L)'
;METRQKKVADYWTESSGWKMEDLNQLLPIEVLNKIRAVKLDPLSTTEDKLFWKASANGVFNTSSAYKLEEQQQNNHSSFQWRKIWHLQVPERVRLFMWTAAKGRLTTNSIRKFRHLTSEDKCALCGTEIETNLHCLRDCSKIRRVWEKIVPITQQQQFFSANQEDWLKTNLESNENSGETGEWASFFALVSWYIWKHRNDYIFKAIRLSNYTLINYIVSKAKDWISTWKKAMETRDSLTKPAREEQLIGWSPPQPGWSKLNTDGAAQGNSGIITAGGVLRDSEGDWIAGFVCKIGTGSAILSELWGIHQGLELAWRKGIQFLILETDSKLAIELINKRSDPVHPHATLLDSIRRMLAQSWIVRLVHTYREGNRVADWLSKHSLVYPFGTYELDELPTDLERLLREDMIGISFPRQVIIDGSNE
;
A
#
# COMPACT_ATOMS: atom_id res chain seq x y z
N MET A 1 -0.80 -48.40 0.80
CA MET A 1 -1.53 -48.54 -0.48
C MET A 1 -2.92 -47.91 -0.44
N GLU A 2 -3.57 -47.73 0.72
CA GLU A 2 -4.91 -47.13 0.85
C GLU A 2 -5.00 -45.60 0.67
N THR A 3 -3.91 -44.85 0.83
CA THR A 3 -3.93 -43.37 0.69
C THR A 3 -4.05 -42.87 -0.74
N ARG A 4 -3.87 -43.73 -1.77
CA ARG A 4 -3.92 -43.33 -3.18
C ARG A 4 -5.33 -43.13 -3.76
N GLN A 5 -6.38 -43.44 -3.01
CA GLN A 5 -7.77 -43.30 -3.47
C GLN A 5 -8.58 -42.22 -2.73
N LYS A 6 -8.04 -41.61 -1.66
CA LYS A 6 -8.75 -40.55 -0.92
C LYS A 6 -8.72 -39.23 -1.67
N LYS A 7 -9.86 -38.54 -1.75
CA LYS A 7 -10.04 -37.19 -2.29
C LYS A 7 -10.00 -36.17 -1.16
N VAL A 8 -9.78 -34.89 -1.49
CA VAL A 8 -9.79 -33.78 -0.51
C VAL A 8 -11.09 -33.75 0.30
N ALA A 9 -12.22 -34.02 -0.35
CA ALA A 9 -13.54 -34.09 0.30
C ALA A 9 -13.62 -35.13 1.45
N ASP A 10 -12.82 -36.19 1.41
CA ASP A 10 -12.82 -37.24 2.46
C ASP A 10 -12.22 -36.76 3.78
N TYR A 11 -11.46 -35.65 3.74
CA TYR A 11 -10.78 -35.03 4.88
C TYR A 11 -11.56 -33.86 5.47
N TRP A 12 -12.83 -33.66 5.07
CA TRP A 12 -13.68 -32.63 5.60
C TRP A 12 -15.06 -33.18 5.99
N THR A 13 -15.65 -32.66 7.05
CA THR A 13 -17.01 -32.96 7.48
C THR A 13 -17.76 -31.68 7.82
N GLU A 14 -19.08 -31.68 7.66
CA GLU A 14 -19.92 -30.53 8.01
C GLU A 14 -19.94 -30.26 9.52
N SER A 15 -19.86 -31.31 10.34
CA SER A 15 -19.95 -31.19 11.80
C SER A 15 -18.64 -30.82 12.49
N SER A 16 -17.50 -31.29 11.99
CA SER A 16 -16.19 -31.10 12.65
C SER A 16 -15.16 -30.39 11.77
N GLY A 17 -15.51 -30.02 10.54
CA GLY A 17 -14.61 -29.35 9.60
C GLY A 17 -13.50 -30.27 9.09
N TRP A 18 -12.29 -29.71 8.92
CA TRP A 18 -11.13 -30.46 8.46
C TRP A 18 -10.66 -31.50 9.48
N LYS A 19 -10.47 -32.75 9.04
CA LYS A 19 -9.88 -33.84 9.83
C LYS A 19 -8.38 -33.64 9.98
N MET A 20 -7.99 -32.72 10.87
CA MET A 20 -6.61 -32.27 11.03
C MET A 20 -5.65 -33.39 11.45
N GLU A 21 -6.11 -34.38 12.22
CA GLU A 21 -5.30 -35.52 12.66
C GLU A 21 -4.80 -36.36 11.47
N ASP A 22 -5.69 -36.63 10.52
CA ASP A 22 -5.37 -37.36 9.29
C ASP A 22 -4.44 -36.54 8.38
N LEU A 23 -4.71 -35.24 8.24
CA LEU A 23 -3.92 -34.34 7.40
C LEU A 23 -2.51 -34.09 7.97
N ASN A 24 -2.36 -34.08 9.30
CA ASN A 24 -1.08 -33.92 9.99
C ASN A 24 -0.06 -35.01 9.60
N GLN A 25 -0.53 -36.20 9.23
CA GLN A 25 0.32 -37.30 8.79
C GLN A 25 0.75 -37.19 7.31
N LEU A 26 0.10 -36.31 6.53
CA LEU A 26 0.21 -36.25 5.07
C LEU A 26 0.86 -34.97 4.55
N LEU A 27 0.73 -33.86 5.27
CA LEU A 27 1.10 -32.52 4.79
C LEU A 27 2.06 -31.80 5.75
N PRO A 28 2.92 -30.90 5.25
CA PRO A 28 3.72 -30.02 6.10
C PRO A 28 2.86 -29.06 6.93
N ILE A 29 3.37 -28.66 8.09
CA ILE A 29 2.67 -27.78 9.05
C ILE A 29 2.27 -26.43 8.43
N GLU A 30 3.07 -25.91 7.49
CA GLU A 30 2.79 -24.65 6.80
C GLU A 30 1.58 -24.74 5.88
N VAL A 31 1.34 -25.92 5.30
CA VAL A 31 0.15 -26.18 4.46
C VAL A 31 -1.05 -26.42 5.36
N LEU A 32 -0.88 -27.16 6.44
CA LEU A 32 -1.93 -27.43 7.43
C LEU A 32 -2.47 -26.14 8.04
N ASN A 33 -1.59 -25.22 8.42
CA ASN A 33 -2.00 -23.93 8.96
C ASN A 33 -2.79 -23.08 7.96
N LYS A 34 -2.52 -23.21 6.65
CA LYS A 34 -3.35 -22.56 5.62
C LYS A 34 -4.70 -23.23 5.48
N ILE A 35 -4.73 -24.57 5.46
CA ILE A 35 -5.98 -25.35 5.35
C ILE A 35 -6.92 -25.02 6.52
N ARG A 36 -6.41 -24.92 7.76
CA ARG A 36 -7.21 -24.52 8.93
C ARG A 36 -7.92 -23.17 8.74
N ALA A 37 -7.33 -22.25 7.98
CA ALA A 37 -7.89 -20.93 7.71
C ALA A 37 -8.91 -20.91 6.56
N VAL A 38 -9.09 -22.02 5.84
CA VAL A 38 -10.07 -22.14 4.75
C VAL A 38 -11.38 -22.64 5.31
N LYS A 39 -12.41 -21.78 5.29
CA LYS A 39 -13.80 -22.20 5.51
C LYS A 39 -14.35 -22.76 4.20
N LEU A 40 -14.75 -24.03 4.23
CA LEU A 40 -15.57 -24.61 3.17
C LEU A 40 -17.04 -24.34 3.49
N ASP A 41 -17.81 -24.08 2.44
CA ASP A 41 -19.24 -23.89 2.52
C ASP A 41 -19.93 -25.09 1.85
N PRO A 42 -20.57 -25.99 2.60
CA PRO A 42 -21.25 -27.15 2.00
C PRO A 42 -22.47 -26.74 1.16
N LEU A 43 -23.02 -25.54 1.39
CA LEU A 43 -24.15 -25.00 0.65
C LEU A 43 -23.71 -24.21 -0.59
N SER A 44 -22.40 -24.02 -0.79
CA SER A 44 -21.88 -23.35 -1.98
C SER A 44 -22.11 -24.21 -3.21
N THR A 45 -22.84 -23.68 -4.18
CA THR A 45 -23.00 -24.27 -5.52
C THR A 45 -21.89 -23.82 -6.49
N THR A 46 -20.91 -23.07 -6.00
CA THR A 46 -19.82 -22.50 -6.81
C THR A 46 -18.77 -23.56 -7.12
N GLU A 47 -18.44 -23.73 -8.39
CA GLU A 47 -17.33 -24.60 -8.82
C GLU A 47 -15.96 -24.03 -8.41
N ASP A 48 -15.00 -24.91 -8.15
CA ASP A 48 -13.61 -24.54 -7.83
C ASP A 48 -12.98 -23.74 -8.98
N LYS A 49 -12.36 -22.60 -8.63
CA LYS A 49 -11.68 -21.72 -9.58
C LYS A 49 -10.25 -21.45 -9.15
N LEU A 50 -9.36 -21.37 -10.15
CA LEU A 50 -8.01 -20.88 -9.94
C LEU A 50 -8.03 -19.37 -9.77
N PHE A 51 -7.26 -18.87 -8.80
CA PHE A 51 -7.07 -17.44 -8.58
C PHE A 51 -5.59 -17.06 -8.56
N TRP A 52 -5.32 -15.79 -8.90
CA TRP A 52 -3.98 -15.23 -8.94
C TRP A 52 -3.48 -14.84 -7.55
N LYS A 53 -2.69 -15.72 -6.93
CA LYS A 53 -2.17 -15.56 -5.56
C LYS A 53 -1.42 -14.24 -5.31
N ALA A 54 -0.78 -13.66 -6.32
CA ALA A 54 -0.02 -12.41 -6.15
C ALA A 54 -0.90 -11.14 -6.14
N SER A 55 -2.22 -11.29 -6.26
CA SER A 55 -3.20 -10.21 -6.10
C SER A 55 -4.10 -10.45 -4.90
N ALA A 56 -4.47 -9.37 -4.20
CA ALA A 56 -5.35 -9.46 -3.03
C ALA A 56 -6.78 -9.91 -3.38
N ASN A 57 -7.26 -9.56 -4.57
CA ASN A 57 -8.60 -9.93 -5.05
C ASN A 57 -8.63 -11.20 -5.90
N GLY A 58 -7.49 -11.87 -6.08
CA GLY A 58 -7.37 -13.08 -6.90
C GLY A 58 -7.40 -12.84 -8.42
N VAL A 59 -7.51 -11.60 -8.89
CA VAL A 59 -7.53 -11.26 -10.32
C VAL A 59 -6.14 -10.94 -10.83
N PHE A 60 -5.74 -11.62 -11.91
CA PHE A 60 -4.46 -11.35 -12.57
C PHE A 60 -4.34 -9.90 -13.05
N ASN A 61 -3.20 -9.28 -12.76
CA ASN A 61 -2.83 -7.99 -13.36
C ASN A 61 -1.31 -7.92 -13.58
N THR A 62 -0.90 -7.24 -14.65
CA THR A 62 0.51 -7.14 -15.07
C THR A 62 1.40 -6.55 -13.98
N SER A 63 0.92 -5.55 -13.22
CA SER A 63 1.67 -4.95 -12.12
C SER A 63 2.04 -5.97 -11.02
N SER A 64 1.10 -6.83 -10.63
CA SER A 64 1.35 -7.87 -9.64
C SER A 64 2.31 -8.96 -10.14
N ALA A 65 2.26 -9.28 -11.43
CA ALA A 65 3.18 -10.22 -12.06
C ALA A 65 4.62 -9.67 -12.06
N TYR A 66 4.83 -8.42 -12.48
CA TYR A 66 6.14 -7.78 -12.44
C TYR A 66 6.70 -7.67 -11.02
N LYS A 67 5.87 -7.35 -10.03
CA LYS A 67 6.31 -7.32 -8.62
C LYS A 67 6.76 -8.69 -8.12
N LEU A 68 6.06 -9.76 -8.52
CA LEU A 68 6.43 -11.12 -8.16
C LEU A 68 7.77 -11.52 -8.80
N GLU A 69 7.99 -11.11 -10.05
CA GLU A 69 9.26 -11.32 -10.76
C GLU A 69 10.41 -10.52 -10.15
N GLU A 70 10.18 -9.24 -9.80
CA GLU A 70 11.16 -8.36 -9.15
C GLU A 70 11.59 -8.91 -7.78
N GLN A 71 10.68 -9.46 -6.99
CA GLN A 71 11.00 -10.10 -5.70
C GLN A 71 11.84 -11.38 -5.85
N GLN A 72 11.74 -12.06 -7.00
CA GLN A 72 12.57 -13.23 -7.32
C GLN A 72 13.92 -12.82 -7.88
N GLN A 73 13.97 -11.71 -8.62
CA GLN A 73 15.18 -11.08 -9.14
C GLN A 73 15.80 -10.18 -8.07
N ASN A 74 16.35 -10.78 -7.02
CA ASN A 74 17.10 -10.11 -5.96
C ASN A 74 18.46 -9.56 -6.48
N ASN A 75 18.45 -8.74 -7.54
CA ASN A 75 19.63 -8.20 -8.19
C ASN A 75 19.64 -6.67 -8.18
N HIS A 76 20.66 -6.18 -7.48
CA HIS A 76 21.07 -4.80 -7.26
C HIS A 76 20.98 -3.88 -8.50
N SER A 77 20.26 -2.77 -8.34
CA SER A 77 20.80 -1.46 -8.77
C SER A 77 20.92 -0.58 -7.52
N SER A 78 22.15 -0.15 -7.20
CA SER A 78 22.47 0.71 -6.06
C SER A 78 21.75 2.07 -6.11
N PHE A 79 21.35 2.51 -7.31
CA PHE A 79 20.60 3.75 -7.49
C PHE A 79 19.09 3.52 -7.49
N GLN A 80 18.42 4.09 -6.48
CA GLN A 80 16.97 4.05 -6.36
C GLN A 80 16.33 5.08 -7.30
N TRP A 81 16.03 4.67 -8.54
CA TRP A 81 15.33 5.49 -9.56
C TRP A 81 14.01 6.09 -9.07
N ARG A 82 13.47 5.63 -7.93
CA ARG A 82 12.33 6.21 -7.22
C ARG A 82 12.48 7.71 -6.97
N LYS A 83 13.68 8.19 -6.64
CA LYS A 83 13.91 9.63 -6.36
C LYS A 83 13.58 10.54 -7.55
N ILE A 84 13.81 10.07 -8.79
CA ILE A 84 13.45 10.82 -10.01
C ILE A 84 11.94 11.10 -10.06
N TRP A 85 11.12 10.14 -9.64
CA TRP A 85 9.67 10.25 -9.65
C TRP A 85 9.13 11.18 -8.55
N HIS A 86 9.94 11.45 -7.52
CA HIS A 86 9.61 12.39 -6.46
C HIS A 86 10.08 13.83 -6.72
N LEU A 87 10.85 14.08 -7.78
CA LEU A 87 11.30 15.43 -8.14
C LEU A 87 10.11 16.34 -8.40
N GLN A 88 10.18 17.58 -7.91
CA GLN A 88 9.16 18.60 -8.15
C GLN A 88 9.43 19.27 -9.50
N VAL A 89 9.17 18.54 -10.58
CA VAL A 89 9.38 18.95 -11.98
C VAL A 89 8.27 18.38 -12.87
N PRO A 90 8.07 18.86 -14.11
CA PRO A 90 7.08 18.28 -15.02
C PRO A 90 7.38 16.81 -15.34
N GLU A 91 6.36 16.01 -15.63
CA GLU A 91 6.52 14.58 -15.97
C GLU A 91 7.51 14.34 -17.11
N ARG A 92 7.51 15.19 -18.13
CA ARG A 92 8.50 15.11 -19.23
C ARG A 92 9.95 15.21 -18.74
N VAL A 93 10.20 15.97 -17.68
CA VAL A 93 11.53 16.13 -17.09
C VAL A 93 11.89 14.89 -16.26
N ARG A 94 10.93 14.31 -15.52
CA ARG A 94 11.14 13.02 -14.82
C ARG A 94 11.49 11.90 -15.81
N LEU A 95 10.71 11.77 -16.88
CA LEU A 95 10.97 10.82 -17.96
C LEU A 95 12.33 11.04 -18.63
N PHE A 96 12.69 12.30 -18.89
CA PHE A 96 13.99 12.67 -19.41
C PHE A 96 15.12 12.25 -18.46
N MET A 97 15.05 12.59 -17.17
CA MET A 97 16.07 12.23 -16.19
C MET A 97 16.20 10.71 -16.05
N TRP A 98 15.09 9.98 -16.06
CA TRP A 98 15.11 8.52 -16.05
C TRP A 98 15.80 7.94 -17.30
N THR A 99 15.50 8.49 -18.48
CA THR A 99 16.13 8.09 -19.74
C THR A 99 17.63 8.41 -19.75
N ALA A 100 18.01 9.58 -19.25
CA ALA A 100 19.40 10.01 -19.08
C ALA A 100 20.16 9.05 -18.18
N ALA A 101 19.55 8.67 -17.06
CA ALA A 101 20.19 7.83 -16.08
C ALA A 101 20.32 6.37 -16.50
N LYS A 102 19.41 5.88 -17.35
CA LYS A 102 19.58 4.59 -18.05
C LYS A 102 20.61 4.65 -19.19
N GLY A 103 21.24 5.78 -19.46
CA GLY A 103 22.21 5.91 -20.55
C GLY A 103 21.57 5.87 -21.93
N ARG A 104 20.29 6.29 -22.08
CA ARG A 104 19.48 6.06 -23.29
C ARG A 104 19.03 7.33 -24.02
N LEU A 105 19.67 8.48 -23.79
CA LEU A 105 19.35 9.67 -24.60
C LEU A 105 19.80 9.44 -26.04
N THR A 106 19.13 10.03 -27.01
CA THR A 106 19.44 9.86 -28.43
C THR A 106 20.61 10.75 -28.86
N THR A 107 21.74 10.63 -28.16
CA THR A 107 23.00 11.31 -28.49
C THR A 107 23.61 10.77 -29.78
N ASN A 108 24.54 11.50 -30.38
CA ASN A 108 25.17 11.05 -31.62
C ASN A 108 25.97 9.73 -31.44
N SER A 109 26.54 9.45 -30.26
CA SER A 109 27.15 8.15 -30.00
C SER A 109 26.14 7.00 -30.09
N ILE A 110 24.94 7.17 -29.51
CA ILE A 110 23.86 6.18 -29.55
C ILE A 110 23.23 6.09 -30.95
N ARG A 111 23.11 7.22 -31.66
CA ARG A 111 22.63 7.23 -33.04
C ARG A 111 23.60 6.49 -33.96
N LYS A 112 24.92 6.69 -33.81
CA LYS A 112 25.94 5.97 -34.59
C LYS A 112 25.93 4.48 -34.27
N PHE A 113 25.85 4.12 -32.98
CA PHE A 113 25.69 2.73 -32.54
C PHE A 113 24.46 2.05 -33.16
N ARG A 114 23.36 2.80 -33.36
CA ARG A 114 22.13 2.32 -34.02
C ARG A 114 22.12 2.51 -35.54
N HIS A 115 23.25 2.87 -36.15
CA HIS A 115 23.38 3.11 -37.60
C HIS A 115 22.45 4.21 -38.16
N LEU A 116 22.08 5.21 -37.34
CA LEU A 116 21.24 6.35 -37.71
C LEU A 116 22.04 7.60 -38.16
N THR A 117 23.36 7.55 -38.07
CA THR A 117 24.32 8.59 -38.46
C THR A 117 25.70 7.98 -38.63
N SER A 118 26.54 8.56 -39.46
CA SER A 118 27.97 8.18 -39.60
C SER A 118 28.86 8.88 -38.55
N GLU A 119 28.42 10.03 -38.03
CA GLU A 119 29.17 10.85 -37.09
C GLU A 119 28.65 10.73 -35.65
N ASP A 120 29.56 10.57 -34.70
CA ASP A 120 29.30 10.53 -33.24
C ASP A 120 29.69 11.82 -32.52
N LYS A 121 30.26 12.81 -33.23
CA LYS A 121 30.72 14.07 -32.66
C LYS A 121 29.56 14.90 -32.10
N CYS A 122 29.83 15.66 -31.05
CA CYS A 122 28.89 16.58 -30.41
C CYS A 122 28.49 17.71 -31.34
N ALA A 123 27.19 17.91 -31.53
CA ALA A 123 26.69 18.95 -32.44
C ALA A 123 27.01 20.38 -31.97
N LEU A 124 27.25 20.57 -30.67
CA LEU A 124 27.50 21.88 -30.06
C LEU A 124 28.98 22.31 -30.11
N CYS A 125 29.92 21.41 -29.77
CA CYS A 125 31.35 21.73 -29.80
C CYS A 125 32.08 21.24 -31.04
N GLY A 126 31.57 20.21 -31.73
CA GLY A 126 32.17 19.64 -32.94
C GLY A 126 33.45 18.83 -32.73
N THR A 127 33.91 18.65 -31.48
CA THR A 127 35.22 18.04 -31.18
C THR A 127 35.11 16.61 -30.64
N GLU A 128 34.39 16.44 -29.54
CA GLU A 128 34.34 15.18 -28.78
C GLU A 128 33.14 14.31 -29.16
N ILE A 129 33.18 13.02 -28.80
CA ILE A 129 32.06 12.09 -28.92
C ILE A 129 30.89 12.54 -28.03
N GLU A 130 29.70 12.62 -28.61
CA GLU A 130 28.49 13.02 -27.91
C GLU A 130 27.92 11.87 -27.07
N THR A 131 28.40 11.72 -25.84
CA THR A 131 27.77 10.87 -24.81
C THR A 131 26.71 11.65 -24.03
N ASN A 132 25.90 10.95 -23.22
CA ASN A 132 24.96 11.59 -22.28
C ASN A 132 25.67 12.59 -21.36
N LEU A 133 26.78 12.17 -20.75
CA LEU A 133 27.56 13.02 -19.84
C LEU A 133 28.19 14.21 -20.58
N HIS A 134 28.69 13.99 -21.80
CA HIS A 134 29.28 15.06 -22.60
C HIS A 134 28.24 16.11 -22.99
N CYS A 135 27.10 15.70 -23.55
CA CYS A 135 26.11 16.66 -24.04
C CYS A 135 25.39 17.41 -22.90
N LEU A 136 25.34 16.82 -21.70
CA LEU A 136 24.72 17.43 -20.54
C LEU A 136 25.69 18.18 -19.62
N ARG A 137 27.00 17.87 -19.63
CA ARG A 137 27.99 18.43 -18.69
C ARG A 137 29.30 18.86 -19.34
N ASP A 138 30.00 17.95 -20.03
CA ASP A 138 31.42 18.15 -20.37
C ASP A 138 31.66 18.96 -21.66
N CYS A 139 30.63 19.12 -22.50
CA CYS A 139 30.72 19.94 -23.70
C CYS A 139 31.18 21.36 -23.36
N SER A 140 32.20 21.89 -24.05
CA SER A 140 32.81 23.19 -23.76
C SER A 140 31.81 24.38 -23.78
N LYS A 141 30.69 24.23 -24.50
CA LYS A 141 29.58 25.20 -24.50
C LYS A 141 28.68 25.06 -23.27
N ILE A 142 28.47 23.84 -22.81
CA ILE A 142 27.57 23.50 -21.69
C ILE A 142 28.26 23.62 -20.35
N ARG A 143 29.55 23.26 -20.25
CA ARG A 143 30.36 23.36 -19.05
C ARG A 143 30.28 24.74 -18.40
N ARG A 144 30.28 25.80 -19.20
CA ARG A 144 30.14 27.20 -18.73
C ARG A 144 28.81 27.49 -18.02
N VAL A 145 27.74 26.75 -18.34
CA VAL A 145 26.46 26.83 -17.65
C VAL A 145 26.61 26.31 -16.22
N TRP A 146 27.23 25.15 -16.07
CA TRP A 146 27.47 24.54 -14.76
C TRP A 146 28.48 25.32 -13.92
N GLU A 147 29.54 25.87 -14.53
CA GLU A 147 30.52 26.73 -13.82
C GLU A 147 29.87 28.00 -13.24
N LYS A 148 28.75 28.47 -13.81
CA LYS A 148 28.00 29.61 -13.28
C LYS A 148 27.04 29.22 -12.15
N ILE A 149 26.57 27.98 -12.14
CA ILE A 149 25.53 27.48 -11.23
C ILE A 149 26.14 26.81 -9.99
N VAL A 150 27.15 25.97 -10.20
CA VAL A 150 27.76 25.13 -9.17
C VAL A 150 28.82 25.96 -8.41
N PRO A 151 28.77 26.02 -7.07
CA PRO A 151 29.78 26.71 -6.26
C PRO A 151 31.19 26.22 -6.58
N ILE A 152 32.17 27.14 -6.62
CA ILE A 152 33.57 26.84 -6.98
C ILE A 152 34.13 25.67 -6.15
N THR A 153 33.77 25.59 -4.86
CA THR A 153 34.19 24.53 -3.94
C THR A 153 33.71 23.13 -4.34
N GLN A 154 32.60 23.02 -5.08
CA GLN A 154 32.00 21.75 -5.51
C GLN A 154 32.33 21.40 -6.96
N GLN A 155 32.88 22.34 -7.75
CA GLN A 155 33.11 22.13 -9.19
C GLN A 155 34.08 20.97 -9.48
N GLN A 156 35.12 20.79 -8.67
CA GLN A 156 36.07 19.70 -8.87
C GLN A 156 35.38 18.32 -8.81
N GLN A 157 34.56 18.09 -7.78
CA GLN A 157 33.79 16.85 -7.62
C GLN A 157 32.72 16.72 -8.72
N PHE A 158 32.05 17.82 -9.06
CA PHE A 158 30.98 17.83 -10.05
C PHE A 158 31.45 17.41 -11.45
N PHE A 159 32.60 17.92 -11.90
CA PHE A 159 33.16 17.64 -13.23
C PHE A 159 33.99 16.36 -13.30
N SER A 160 34.50 15.84 -12.17
CA SER A 160 35.27 14.59 -12.15
C SER A 160 34.40 13.34 -12.02
N ALA A 161 33.16 13.46 -11.54
CA ALA A 161 32.26 12.32 -11.35
C ALA A 161 31.96 11.59 -12.67
N ASN A 162 31.78 10.26 -12.60
CA ASN A 162 31.18 9.51 -13.71
C ASN A 162 29.67 9.83 -13.82
N GLN A 163 28.99 9.33 -14.86
CA GLN A 163 27.57 9.65 -15.07
C GLN A 163 26.65 9.19 -13.93
N GLU A 164 26.90 8.01 -13.37
CA GLU A 164 26.05 7.45 -12.31
C GLU A 164 26.18 8.27 -11.02
N ASP A 165 27.42 8.50 -10.57
CA ASP A 165 27.70 9.31 -9.40
C ASP A 165 27.25 10.76 -9.59
N TRP A 166 27.46 11.32 -10.78
CA TRP A 166 27.04 12.69 -11.10
C TRP A 166 25.52 12.84 -10.99
N LEU A 167 24.75 11.92 -11.56
CA LEU A 167 23.29 11.95 -11.44
C LEU A 167 22.85 11.68 -9.99
N LYS A 168 23.52 10.73 -9.31
CA LYS A 168 23.17 10.35 -7.95
C LYS A 168 23.35 11.50 -6.96
N THR A 169 24.55 12.07 -6.89
CA THR A 169 24.86 13.15 -5.95
C THR A 169 23.94 14.35 -6.14
N ASN A 170 23.59 14.69 -7.38
CA ASN A 170 22.74 15.85 -7.65
C ASN A 170 21.25 15.59 -7.42
N LEU A 171 20.75 14.39 -7.76
CA LEU A 171 19.32 14.04 -7.61
C LEU A 171 18.94 13.65 -6.17
N GLU A 172 19.90 13.24 -5.36
CA GLU A 172 19.70 12.88 -3.95
C GLU A 172 20.01 14.03 -2.97
N SER A 173 20.53 15.15 -3.46
CA SER A 173 20.82 16.32 -2.63
C SER A 173 19.53 16.94 -2.08
N ASN A 174 19.52 17.18 -0.77
CA ASN A 174 18.48 17.91 -0.05
C ASN A 174 18.83 19.39 0.15
N GLU A 175 19.87 19.89 -0.52
CA GLU A 175 20.23 21.30 -0.44
C GLU A 175 19.09 22.16 -1.01
N ASN A 176 18.69 23.16 -0.23
CA ASN A 176 17.65 24.11 -0.61
C ASN A 176 18.30 25.50 -0.66
N SER A 177 18.23 26.15 -1.80
CA SER A 177 18.62 27.56 -1.90
C SER A 177 17.37 28.37 -2.21
N GLY A 178 17.07 29.38 -1.39
CA GLY A 178 15.78 30.08 -1.40
C GLY A 178 15.26 30.46 -2.79
N GLU A 179 16.16 30.98 -3.65
CA GLU A 179 15.82 31.39 -5.02
C GLU A 179 15.64 30.24 -6.04
N THR A 180 16.29 29.08 -5.85
CA THR A 180 16.20 27.95 -6.80
C THR A 180 15.38 26.77 -6.27
N GLY A 181 14.89 26.84 -5.02
CA GLY A 181 14.20 25.73 -4.39
C GLY A 181 15.13 24.54 -4.12
N GLU A 182 14.57 23.33 -4.16
CA GLU A 182 15.33 22.09 -4.00
C GLU A 182 16.32 21.92 -5.16
N TRP A 183 17.60 21.75 -4.81
CA TRP A 183 18.68 21.59 -5.78
C TRP A 183 18.41 20.49 -6.80
N ALA A 184 17.92 19.33 -6.37
CA ALA A 184 17.63 18.20 -7.24
C ALA A 184 16.65 18.55 -8.37
N SER A 185 15.60 19.31 -8.05
CA SER A 185 14.60 19.77 -9.03
C SER A 185 15.19 20.82 -9.98
N PHE A 186 15.98 21.75 -9.45
CA PHE A 186 16.67 22.76 -10.26
C PHE A 186 17.70 22.13 -11.22
N PHE A 187 18.54 21.21 -10.72
CA PHE A 187 19.49 20.44 -11.51
C PHE A 187 18.82 19.67 -12.66
N ALA A 188 17.69 19.01 -12.39
CA ALA A 188 16.94 18.28 -13.39
C ALA A 188 16.37 19.21 -14.48
N LEU A 189 15.87 20.39 -14.10
CA LEU A 189 15.37 21.39 -15.04
C LEU A 189 16.49 21.99 -15.90
N VAL A 190 17.63 22.32 -15.30
CA VAL A 190 18.81 22.82 -16.02
C VAL A 190 19.27 21.78 -17.04
N SER A 191 19.40 20.51 -16.63
CA SER A 191 19.75 19.40 -17.52
C SER A 191 18.76 19.24 -18.68
N TRP A 192 17.46 19.36 -18.40
CA TRP A 192 16.42 19.34 -19.42
C TRP A 192 16.53 20.50 -20.41
N TYR A 193 16.75 21.73 -19.94
CA TYR A 193 16.86 22.90 -20.82
C TYR A 193 18.16 22.91 -21.63
N ILE A 194 19.24 22.32 -21.11
CA ILE A 194 20.46 22.01 -21.87
C ILE A 194 20.12 21.05 -23.03
N TRP A 195 19.47 19.94 -22.73
CA TRP A 195 19.05 18.96 -23.75
C TRP A 195 18.11 19.58 -24.79
N LYS A 196 17.15 20.39 -24.35
CA LYS A 196 16.23 21.12 -25.22
C LYS A 196 16.98 22.08 -26.15
N HIS A 197 17.91 22.87 -25.62
CA HIS A 197 18.73 23.77 -26.44
C HIS A 197 19.57 23.00 -27.46
N ARG A 198 20.18 21.88 -27.09
CA ARG A 198 20.90 21.00 -28.03
C ARG A 198 20.00 20.55 -29.18
N ASN A 199 18.76 20.17 -28.89
CA ASN A 199 17.80 19.79 -29.93
C ASN A 199 17.35 20.98 -30.79
N ASP A 200 17.08 22.13 -30.19
CA ASP A 200 16.76 23.36 -30.93
C ASP A 200 17.93 23.81 -31.84
N TYR A 201 19.17 23.60 -31.40
CA TYR A 201 20.36 23.84 -32.21
C TYR A 201 20.38 22.94 -33.45
N ILE A 202 20.04 21.66 -33.33
CA ILE A 202 20.10 20.71 -34.45
C ILE A 202 18.91 20.89 -35.39
N PHE A 203 17.70 20.92 -34.86
CA PHE A 203 16.47 20.82 -35.65
C PHE A 203 15.88 22.17 -36.06
N LYS A 204 16.26 23.26 -35.39
CA LYS A 204 15.74 24.61 -35.65
C LYS A 204 16.83 25.62 -35.97
N ALA A 205 18.09 25.17 -36.07
CA ALA A 205 19.25 26.03 -36.29
C ALA A 205 19.36 27.22 -35.31
N ILE A 206 18.81 27.11 -34.09
CA ILE A 206 18.90 28.17 -33.09
C ILE A 206 20.33 28.22 -32.55
N ARG A 207 20.94 29.40 -32.60
CA ARG A 207 22.32 29.63 -32.16
C ARG A 207 22.32 30.73 -31.11
N LEU A 208 22.57 30.36 -29.86
CA LEU A 208 22.71 31.31 -28.76
C LEU A 208 24.17 31.57 -28.45
N SER A 209 24.51 32.82 -28.14
CA SER A 209 25.81 33.14 -27.53
C SER A 209 25.90 32.50 -26.14
N ASN A 210 27.11 32.24 -25.64
CA ASN A 210 27.30 31.60 -24.33
C ASN A 210 26.59 32.37 -23.20
N TYR A 211 26.67 33.70 -23.22
CA TYR A 211 25.98 34.55 -22.24
C TYR A 211 24.45 34.37 -22.31
N THR A 212 23.88 34.42 -23.51
CA THR A 212 22.43 34.27 -23.72
C THR A 212 21.96 32.87 -23.34
N LEU A 213 22.73 31.84 -23.66
CA LEU A 213 22.43 30.45 -23.33
C LEU A 213 22.33 30.23 -21.82
N ILE A 214 23.32 30.70 -21.07
CA ILE A 214 23.37 30.58 -19.61
C ILE A 214 22.14 31.26 -19.00
N ASN A 215 21.88 32.52 -19.36
CA ASN A 215 20.76 33.27 -18.83
C ASN A 215 19.42 32.63 -19.22
N TYR A 216 19.28 32.14 -20.45
CA TYR A 216 18.07 31.45 -20.91
C TYR A 216 17.80 30.18 -20.10
N ILE A 217 18.79 29.30 -19.91
CA ILE A 217 18.60 28.05 -19.16
C ILE A 217 18.27 28.33 -17.69
N VAL A 218 19.05 29.21 -17.04
CA VAL A 218 18.89 29.52 -15.61
C VAL A 218 17.55 30.20 -15.34
N SER A 219 17.18 31.21 -16.15
CA SER A 219 15.88 31.90 -16.00
C SER A 219 14.73 30.92 -16.18
N LYS A 220 14.74 30.09 -17.24
CA LYS A 220 13.66 29.12 -17.47
C LYS A 220 13.52 28.07 -16.39
N ALA A 221 14.62 27.64 -15.76
CA ALA A 221 14.56 26.75 -14.61
C ALA A 221 13.97 27.46 -13.38
N LYS A 222 14.43 28.68 -13.05
CA LYS A 222 13.92 29.49 -11.92
C LYS A 222 12.43 29.87 -12.10
N ASP A 223 12.04 30.31 -13.29
CA ASP A 223 10.66 30.68 -13.63
C ASP A 223 9.71 29.50 -13.41
N TRP A 224 10.13 28.30 -13.81
CA TRP A 224 9.32 27.10 -13.62
C TRP A 224 9.12 26.79 -12.14
N ILE A 225 10.20 26.83 -11.34
CA ILE A 225 10.14 26.54 -9.90
C ILE A 225 9.27 27.54 -9.17
N SER A 226 9.40 28.83 -9.48
CA SER A 226 8.55 29.87 -8.88
C SER A 226 7.07 29.71 -9.24
N THR A 227 6.77 29.36 -10.49
CA THR A 227 5.39 29.09 -10.95
C THR A 227 4.80 27.88 -10.24
N TRP A 228 5.59 26.81 -10.10
CA TRP A 228 5.15 25.59 -9.43
C TRP A 228 4.90 25.79 -7.93
N LYS A 229 5.78 26.53 -7.22
CA LYS A 229 5.58 26.88 -5.81
C LYS A 229 4.25 27.61 -5.59
N LYS A 230 3.98 28.65 -6.39
CA LYS A 230 2.72 29.41 -6.33
C LYS A 230 1.49 28.51 -6.59
N ALA A 231 1.57 27.61 -7.55
CA ALA A 231 0.48 26.69 -7.87
C ALA A 231 0.24 25.67 -6.74
N MET A 232 1.30 25.20 -6.07
CA MET A 232 1.19 24.28 -4.94
C MET A 232 0.59 24.96 -3.71
N GLU A 233 1.01 26.17 -3.38
CA GLU A 233 0.44 26.97 -2.29
C GLU A 233 -1.08 27.15 -2.48
N THR A 234 -1.52 27.43 -3.71
CA THR A 234 -2.94 27.57 -4.07
C THR A 234 -3.69 26.23 -3.95
N ARG A 235 -3.05 25.12 -4.30
CA ARG A 235 -3.66 23.77 -4.22
C ARG A 235 -3.78 23.29 -2.78
N ASP A 236 -2.76 23.53 -1.95
CA ASP A 236 -2.76 23.10 -0.54
C ASP A 236 -3.83 23.83 0.27
N SER A 237 -4.16 25.08 -0.09
CA SER A 237 -5.31 25.80 0.49
C SER A 237 -6.67 25.25 0.08
N LEU A 238 -6.77 24.52 -1.05
CA LEU A 238 -8.04 24.02 -1.60
C LEU A 238 -8.28 22.52 -1.36
N THR A 239 -7.26 21.73 -0.99
CA THR A 239 -7.32 20.26 -1.05
C THR A 239 -7.08 19.54 0.27
N LYS A 240 -6.79 20.24 1.37
CA LYS A 240 -6.73 19.59 2.69
C LYS A 240 -8.16 19.40 3.21
N PRO A 241 -8.65 18.15 3.37
CA PRO A 241 -9.92 17.94 4.04
C PRO A 241 -9.85 18.53 5.44
N ALA A 242 -10.89 19.24 5.85
CA ALA A 242 -11.02 19.71 7.21
C ALA A 242 -10.93 18.49 8.14
N ARG A 243 -10.13 18.62 9.20
CA ARG A 243 -10.00 17.59 10.22
C ARG A 243 -10.54 18.14 11.52
N GLU A 244 -11.38 17.34 12.17
CA GLU A 244 -11.89 17.63 13.49
C GLU A 244 -11.33 16.62 14.48
N GLU A 245 -11.02 17.10 15.69
CA GLU A 245 -10.70 16.21 16.79
C GLU A 245 -12.00 15.68 17.37
N GLN A 246 -12.18 14.36 17.30
CA GLN A 246 -13.34 13.66 17.85
C GLN A 246 -12.87 12.72 18.95
N LEU A 247 -13.63 12.67 20.04
CA LEU A 247 -13.42 11.70 21.11
C LEU A 247 -14.05 10.38 20.71
N ILE A 248 -13.23 9.35 20.53
CA ILE A 248 -13.67 8.00 20.17
C ILE A 248 -13.64 7.13 21.41
N GLY A 249 -14.80 6.58 21.76
CA GLY A 249 -14.95 5.54 22.77
C GLY A 249 -16.04 4.56 22.34
N TRP A 250 -16.10 3.42 23.02
CA TRP A 250 -17.23 2.52 22.84
C TRP A 250 -18.51 3.17 23.39
N SER A 251 -19.64 2.86 22.78
CA SER A 251 -20.96 3.30 23.25
C SER A 251 -21.95 2.13 23.24
N PRO A 252 -22.86 2.04 24.23
CA PRO A 252 -23.88 1.00 24.23
C PRO A 252 -24.87 1.16 23.06
N PRO A 253 -25.46 0.06 22.57
CA PRO A 253 -26.54 0.13 21.59
C PRO A 253 -27.84 0.61 22.26
N GLN A 254 -28.83 1.00 21.45
CA GLN A 254 -30.15 1.36 21.97
C GLN A 254 -30.86 0.17 22.65
N PRO A 255 -31.80 0.40 23.60
CA PRO A 255 -32.52 -0.67 24.29
C PRO A 255 -33.16 -1.69 23.33
N GLY A 256 -33.04 -2.97 23.68
CA GLY A 256 -33.52 -4.10 22.87
C GLY A 256 -32.58 -4.52 21.73
N TRP A 257 -31.45 -3.82 21.54
CA TRP A 257 -30.37 -4.23 20.66
C TRP A 257 -29.19 -4.75 21.45
N SER A 258 -28.47 -5.71 20.87
CA SER A 258 -27.15 -6.14 21.34
C SER A 258 -26.07 -5.60 20.42
N LYS A 259 -24.86 -5.43 20.96
CA LYS A 259 -23.69 -4.97 20.21
C LYS A 259 -22.59 -6.03 20.24
N LEU A 260 -22.14 -6.41 19.06
CA LEU A 260 -21.03 -7.33 18.85
C LEU A 260 -19.84 -6.56 18.31
N ASN A 261 -18.75 -6.52 19.05
CA ASN A 261 -17.47 -5.98 18.61
C ASN A 261 -16.57 -7.13 18.18
N THR A 262 -15.96 -7.05 17.00
CA THR A 262 -15.02 -8.07 16.49
C THR A 262 -13.72 -7.44 16.02
N ASP A 263 -12.62 -8.19 16.15
CA ASP A 263 -11.30 -7.77 15.72
C ASP A 263 -10.45 -8.97 15.25
N GLY A 264 -9.53 -8.73 14.31
CA GLY A 264 -8.62 -9.73 13.78
C GLY A 264 -7.15 -9.32 13.90
N ALA A 265 -6.33 -10.16 14.52
CA ALA A 265 -4.88 -10.00 14.58
C ALA A 265 -4.15 -11.00 13.67
N ALA A 266 -3.02 -10.56 13.10
CA ALA A 266 -2.12 -11.41 12.32
C ALA A 266 -0.67 -11.19 12.73
N GLN A 267 0.07 -12.27 12.98
CA GLN A 267 1.50 -12.22 13.31
C GLN A 267 2.33 -12.06 12.03
N GLY A 268 2.71 -10.82 11.68
CA GLY A 268 3.55 -10.52 10.51
C GLY A 268 2.88 -10.78 9.16
N ASN A 269 3.67 -10.78 8.08
CA ASN A 269 3.15 -11.03 6.73
C ASN A 269 2.90 -12.53 6.51
N SER A 270 1.63 -12.94 6.54
CA SER A 270 1.16 -14.34 6.38
C SER A 270 1.54 -15.30 7.52
N GLY A 271 1.67 -14.82 8.76
CA GLY A 271 1.83 -15.68 9.94
C GLY A 271 0.49 -16.07 10.58
N ILE A 272 0.53 -16.46 11.85
CA ILE A 272 -0.65 -16.95 12.56
C ILE A 272 -1.71 -15.84 12.64
N ILE A 273 -2.93 -16.18 12.26
CA ILE A 273 -4.10 -15.31 12.35
C ILE A 273 -5.00 -15.74 13.51
N THR A 274 -5.46 -14.73 14.25
CA THR A 274 -6.35 -14.87 15.39
C THR A 274 -7.47 -13.84 15.33
N ALA A 275 -8.65 -14.19 15.83
CA ALA A 275 -9.78 -13.28 15.88
C ALA A 275 -10.44 -13.36 17.24
N GLY A 276 -11.10 -12.29 17.65
CA GLY A 276 -11.82 -12.26 18.91
C GLY A 276 -12.98 -11.30 18.84
N GLY A 277 -13.91 -11.45 19.77
CA GLY A 277 -15.04 -10.54 19.85
C GLY A 277 -15.86 -10.72 21.09
N VAL A 278 -16.64 -9.69 21.37
CA VAL A 278 -17.48 -9.57 22.56
C VAL A 278 -18.89 -9.17 22.15
N LEU A 279 -19.87 -9.87 22.69
CA LEU A 279 -21.30 -9.60 22.57
C LEU A 279 -21.80 -8.99 23.89
N ARG A 280 -22.38 -7.81 23.79
CA ARG A 280 -22.89 -7.02 24.92
C ARG A 280 -24.35 -6.63 24.71
N ASP A 281 -25.08 -6.43 25.79
CA ASP A 281 -26.44 -5.90 25.74
C ASP A 281 -26.47 -4.36 25.64
N SER A 282 -27.65 -3.76 25.83
CA SER A 282 -27.85 -2.31 25.80
C SER A 282 -27.33 -1.56 27.04
N GLU A 283 -27.07 -2.27 28.13
CA GLU A 283 -26.44 -1.69 29.33
C GLU A 283 -24.90 -1.83 29.28
N GLY A 284 -24.40 -2.56 28.28
CA GLY A 284 -22.98 -2.85 28.08
C GLY A 284 -22.49 -4.07 28.85
N ASP A 285 -23.40 -4.80 29.48
CA ASP A 285 -23.08 -6.02 30.21
C ASP A 285 -22.68 -7.15 29.26
N TRP A 286 -21.82 -8.03 29.78
CA TRP A 286 -21.29 -9.17 29.03
C TRP A 286 -22.37 -10.22 28.81
N ILE A 287 -22.70 -10.49 27.55
CA ILE A 287 -23.55 -11.64 27.17
C ILE A 287 -22.68 -12.87 26.90
N ALA A 288 -21.66 -12.68 26.06
CA ALA A 288 -20.71 -13.73 25.68
C ALA A 288 -19.49 -13.13 24.97
N GLY A 289 -18.40 -13.86 24.91
CA GLY A 289 -17.26 -13.54 24.06
C GLY A 289 -16.76 -14.77 23.31
N PHE A 290 -15.80 -14.57 22.42
CA PHE A 290 -15.08 -15.65 21.77
C PHE A 290 -13.64 -15.28 21.46
N VAL A 291 -12.82 -16.32 21.38
CA VAL A 291 -11.43 -16.26 20.94
C VAL A 291 -11.18 -17.33 19.90
N CYS A 292 -10.47 -16.97 18.84
CA CYS A 292 -10.25 -17.82 17.67
C CYS A 292 -8.76 -17.82 17.33
N LYS A 293 -8.15 -18.99 17.34
CA LYS A 293 -6.83 -19.22 16.75
C LYS A 293 -6.99 -20.13 15.55
N ILE A 294 -6.86 -19.55 14.37
CA ILE A 294 -7.40 -20.16 13.16
C ILE A 294 -6.30 -20.95 12.44
N GLY A 295 -5.30 -20.25 11.94
CA GLY A 295 -4.30 -20.81 11.03
C GLY A 295 -3.30 -19.74 10.62
N THR A 296 -2.79 -19.80 9.40
CA THR A 296 -1.95 -18.73 8.83
C THR A 296 -2.66 -18.00 7.71
N GLY A 297 -2.50 -16.67 7.65
CA GLY A 297 -3.24 -15.86 6.69
C GLY A 297 -2.94 -14.36 6.76
N SER A 298 -3.73 -13.59 6.00
CA SER A 298 -3.70 -12.13 6.02
C SER A 298 -4.48 -11.57 7.21
N ALA A 299 -4.17 -10.33 7.61
CA ALA A 299 -4.98 -9.60 8.59
C ALA A 299 -6.46 -9.54 8.19
N ILE A 300 -6.76 -9.26 6.91
CA ILE A 300 -8.14 -9.25 6.41
C ILE A 300 -8.86 -10.59 6.55
N LEU A 301 -8.15 -11.72 6.41
CA LEU A 301 -8.75 -13.04 6.63
C LEU A 301 -9.12 -13.20 8.11
N SER A 302 -8.29 -12.70 9.02
CA SER A 302 -8.56 -12.70 10.45
C SER A 302 -9.81 -11.88 10.80
N GLU A 303 -9.93 -10.68 10.24
CA GLU A 303 -11.11 -9.82 10.42
C GLU A 303 -12.39 -10.52 9.98
N LEU A 304 -12.37 -11.12 8.79
CA LEU A 304 -13.53 -11.84 8.25
C LEU A 304 -13.90 -13.05 9.12
N TRP A 305 -12.92 -13.77 9.65
CA TRP A 305 -13.18 -14.86 10.60
C TRP A 305 -13.77 -14.35 11.91
N GLY A 306 -13.31 -13.21 12.43
CA GLY A 306 -13.88 -12.56 13.62
C GLY A 306 -15.36 -12.22 13.41
N ILE A 307 -15.68 -11.57 12.30
CA ILE A 307 -17.06 -11.24 11.92
C ILE A 307 -17.91 -12.52 11.82
N HIS A 308 -17.41 -13.53 11.11
CA HIS A 308 -18.13 -14.79 10.92
C HIS A 308 -18.47 -15.46 12.27
N GLN A 309 -17.46 -15.63 13.13
CA GLN A 309 -17.61 -16.33 14.40
C GLN A 309 -18.49 -15.54 15.37
N GLY A 310 -18.36 -14.21 15.37
CA GLY A 310 -19.25 -13.35 16.15
C GLY A 310 -20.72 -13.46 15.71
N LEU A 311 -20.98 -13.51 14.40
CA LEU A 311 -22.35 -13.73 13.89
C LEU A 311 -22.90 -15.11 14.31
N GLU A 312 -22.09 -16.17 14.20
CA GLU A 312 -22.50 -17.52 14.65
C GLU A 312 -22.78 -17.56 16.16
N LEU A 313 -21.98 -16.87 16.97
CA LEU A 313 -22.21 -16.73 18.41
C LEU A 313 -23.53 -15.99 18.70
N ALA A 314 -23.72 -14.81 18.11
CA ALA A 314 -24.90 -13.98 18.36
C ALA A 314 -26.19 -14.69 17.93
N TRP A 315 -26.17 -15.39 16.80
CA TRP A 315 -27.30 -16.21 16.34
C TRP A 315 -27.64 -17.33 17.34
N ARG A 316 -26.64 -18.07 17.83
CA ARG A 316 -26.84 -19.14 18.83
C ARG A 316 -27.33 -18.62 20.18
N LYS A 317 -26.95 -17.41 20.57
CA LYS A 317 -27.47 -16.72 21.76
C LYS A 317 -28.89 -16.15 21.55
N GLY A 318 -29.49 -16.34 20.38
CA GLY A 318 -30.88 -15.97 20.10
C GLY A 318 -31.10 -14.47 19.86
N ILE A 319 -30.04 -13.72 19.55
CA ILE A 319 -30.12 -12.27 19.33
C ILE A 319 -30.92 -11.98 18.05
N GLN A 320 -31.89 -11.08 18.13
CA GLN A 320 -32.75 -10.68 16.99
C GLN A 320 -32.36 -9.32 16.38
N PHE A 321 -31.79 -8.43 17.18
CA PHE A 321 -31.40 -7.08 16.76
C PHE A 321 -29.94 -6.83 17.15
N LEU A 322 -29.04 -6.81 16.17
CA LEU A 322 -27.60 -6.79 16.36
C LEU A 322 -26.95 -5.58 15.68
N ILE A 323 -26.07 -4.89 16.40
CA ILE A 323 -25.07 -3.99 15.81
C ILE A 323 -23.74 -4.71 15.83
N LEU A 324 -23.15 -4.98 14.66
CA LEU A 324 -21.80 -5.54 14.53
C LEU A 324 -20.83 -4.43 14.21
N GLU A 325 -19.85 -4.20 15.10
CA GLU A 325 -18.78 -3.24 14.96
C GLU A 325 -17.43 -3.93 14.70
N THR A 326 -16.69 -3.44 13.71
CA THR A 326 -15.31 -3.82 13.40
C THR A 326 -14.50 -2.58 13.04
N ASP A 327 -13.20 -2.57 13.34
CA ASP A 327 -12.29 -1.50 12.93
C ASP A 327 -11.77 -1.67 11.48
N SER A 328 -12.17 -2.76 10.81
CA SER A 328 -11.76 -3.09 9.46
C SER A 328 -12.76 -2.58 8.42
N LYS A 329 -12.56 -1.34 7.98
CA LYS A 329 -13.34 -0.76 6.86
C LYS A 329 -13.25 -1.64 5.60
N LEU A 330 -12.09 -2.26 5.36
CA LEU A 330 -11.91 -3.19 4.25
C LEU A 330 -12.80 -4.43 4.35
N ALA A 331 -12.97 -5.00 5.55
CA ALA A 331 -13.85 -6.15 5.74
C ALA A 331 -15.31 -5.79 5.42
N ILE A 332 -15.78 -4.64 5.90
CA ILE A 332 -17.12 -4.11 5.62
C ILE A 332 -17.31 -3.91 4.11
N GLU A 333 -16.35 -3.28 3.44
CA GLU A 333 -16.40 -3.09 1.99
C GLU A 333 -16.46 -4.41 1.22
N LEU A 334 -15.69 -5.43 1.63
CA LEU A 334 -15.69 -6.74 0.99
C LEU A 334 -17.01 -7.48 1.21
N ILE A 335 -17.62 -7.37 2.38
CA ILE A 335 -18.91 -7.99 2.69
C ILE A 335 -20.02 -7.34 1.83
N ASN A 336 -20.05 -6.01 1.76
CA ASN A 336 -21.06 -5.24 1.05
C ASN A 336 -20.93 -5.31 -0.48
N LYS A 337 -19.72 -5.41 -1.01
CA LYS A 337 -19.50 -5.62 -2.46
C LYS A 337 -19.78 -7.07 -2.81
N ARG A 338 -20.34 -7.33 -3.99
CA ARG A 338 -20.44 -8.70 -4.51
C ARG A 338 -19.02 -9.22 -4.78
N SER A 339 -18.62 -10.31 -4.12
CA SER A 339 -17.31 -10.91 -4.36
C SER A 339 -17.22 -11.43 -5.79
N ASP A 340 -16.08 -11.19 -6.43
CA ASP A 340 -15.71 -11.99 -7.60
C ASP A 340 -15.54 -13.46 -7.14
N PRO A 341 -16.10 -14.46 -7.85
CA PRO A 341 -15.88 -15.87 -7.55
C PRO A 341 -14.40 -16.27 -7.44
N VAL A 342 -13.46 -15.50 -8.02
CA VAL A 342 -12.01 -15.76 -7.87
C VAL A 342 -11.38 -15.13 -6.62
N HIS A 343 -12.15 -14.44 -5.78
CA HIS A 343 -11.60 -13.83 -4.57
C HIS A 343 -11.06 -14.91 -3.61
N PRO A 344 -9.85 -14.76 -3.04
CA PRO A 344 -9.23 -15.79 -2.18
C PRO A 344 -10.03 -16.15 -0.91
N HIS A 345 -10.98 -15.31 -0.54
CA HIS A 345 -11.84 -15.46 0.64
C HIS A 345 -13.33 -15.54 0.27
N ALA A 346 -13.67 -15.89 -0.98
CA ALA A 346 -15.05 -15.91 -1.47
C ALA A 346 -15.97 -16.77 -0.60
N THR A 347 -15.55 -18.00 -0.25
CA THR A 347 -16.35 -18.94 0.56
C THR A 347 -16.70 -18.38 1.95
N LEU A 348 -15.74 -17.76 2.62
CA LEU A 348 -15.96 -17.13 3.93
C LEU A 348 -16.89 -15.92 3.81
N LEU A 349 -16.70 -15.08 2.78
CA LEU A 349 -17.56 -13.92 2.52
C LEU A 349 -19.01 -14.34 2.24
N ASP A 350 -19.20 -15.40 1.46
CA ASP A 350 -20.53 -15.93 1.16
C ASP A 350 -21.20 -16.54 2.40
N SER A 351 -20.41 -17.17 3.28
CA SER A 351 -20.90 -17.64 4.59
C SER A 351 -21.32 -16.49 5.50
N ILE A 352 -20.55 -15.40 5.56
CA ILE A 352 -20.94 -14.18 6.30
C ILE A 352 -22.24 -13.60 5.72
N ARG A 353 -22.37 -13.49 4.40
CA ARG A 353 -23.59 -12.96 3.76
C ARG A 353 -24.80 -13.82 4.04
N ARG A 354 -24.66 -15.16 4.05
CA ARG A 354 -25.74 -16.07 4.44
C ARG A 354 -26.16 -15.87 5.90
N MET A 355 -25.20 -15.68 6.81
CA MET A 355 -25.52 -15.32 8.21
C MET A 355 -26.28 -14.00 8.30
N LEU A 356 -25.86 -12.99 7.55
CA LEU A 356 -26.56 -11.69 7.50
C LEU A 356 -27.98 -11.79 6.90
N ALA A 357 -28.25 -12.80 6.07
CA ALA A 357 -29.54 -13.05 5.43
C ALA A 357 -30.50 -13.92 6.25
N GLN A 358 -30.11 -14.37 7.45
CA GLN A 358 -31.00 -15.11 8.36
C GLN A 358 -32.15 -14.23 8.86
N SER A 359 -33.12 -14.83 9.57
CA SER A 359 -34.27 -14.10 10.13
C SER A 359 -33.92 -13.33 11.41
N TRP A 360 -33.16 -12.25 11.25
CA TRP A 360 -32.77 -11.25 12.27
C TRP A 360 -32.39 -9.93 11.60
N ILE A 361 -32.16 -8.87 12.37
CA ILE A 361 -31.72 -7.58 11.85
C ILE A 361 -30.29 -7.31 12.33
N VAL A 362 -29.36 -7.21 11.38
CA VAL A 362 -27.95 -6.90 11.65
C VAL A 362 -27.55 -5.59 10.99
N ARG A 363 -26.92 -4.70 11.75
CA ARG A 363 -26.30 -3.47 11.25
C ARG A 363 -24.79 -3.60 11.33
N LEU A 364 -24.12 -3.62 10.18
CA LEU A 364 -22.66 -3.65 10.10
C LEU A 364 -22.10 -2.23 10.11
N VAL A 365 -21.30 -1.90 11.12
CA VAL A 365 -20.81 -0.54 11.39
C VAL A 365 -19.29 -0.54 11.54
N HIS A 366 -18.64 0.48 10.98
CA HIS A 366 -17.23 0.72 11.22
C HIS A 366 -17.04 1.48 12.53
N THR A 367 -16.12 1.04 13.37
CA THR A 367 -15.64 1.81 14.53
C THR A 367 -14.14 2.08 14.40
N TYR A 368 -13.60 2.99 15.18
CA TYR A 368 -12.14 3.15 15.27
C TYR A 368 -11.57 2.26 16.37
N ARG A 369 -10.27 1.96 16.30
CA ARG A 369 -9.57 1.09 17.27
C ARG A 369 -9.78 1.48 18.72
N GLU A 370 -9.86 2.77 19.00
CA GLU A 370 -10.06 3.30 20.36
C GLU A 370 -11.42 2.89 20.94
N GLY A 371 -12.44 2.69 20.09
CA GLY A 371 -13.76 2.16 20.47
C GLY A 371 -13.91 0.65 20.35
N ASN A 372 -12.85 -0.08 19.96
CA ASN A 372 -12.88 -1.54 19.74
C ASN A 372 -11.90 -2.32 20.66
N ARG A 373 -11.47 -1.70 21.77
CA ARG A 373 -10.35 -2.18 22.60
C ARG A 373 -10.56 -3.57 23.21
N VAL A 374 -11.79 -3.89 23.61
CA VAL A 374 -12.13 -5.20 24.19
C VAL A 374 -11.98 -6.32 23.14
N ALA A 375 -12.44 -6.09 21.91
CA ALA A 375 -12.29 -7.04 20.82
C ALA A 375 -10.82 -7.19 20.39
N ASP A 376 -10.07 -6.09 20.30
CA ASP A 376 -8.61 -6.09 20.03
C ASP A 376 -7.82 -6.86 21.10
N TRP A 377 -8.22 -6.74 22.36
CA TRP A 377 -7.61 -7.54 23.42
C TRP A 377 -7.92 -9.03 23.23
N LEU A 378 -9.18 -9.40 22.96
CA LEU A 378 -9.59 -10.80 22.76
C LEU A 378 -8.90 -11.43 21.53
N SER A 379 -8.77 -10.69 20.44
CA SER A 379 -8.10 -11.17 19.22
C SER A 379 -6.63 -11.50 19.48
N LYS A 380 -5.94 -10.70 20.30
CA LYS A 380 -4.55 -10.97 20.72
C LYS A 380 -4.46 -12.07 21.76
N HIS A 381 -5.37 -12.08 22.73
CA HIS A 381 -5.41 -13.08 23.79
C HIS A 381 -5.64 -14.49 23.24
N SER A 382 -6.34 -14.61 22.11
CA SER A 382 -6.52 -15.87 21.36
C SER A 382 -5.22 -16.64 21.09
N LEU A 383 -4.05 -15.99 21.10
CA LEU A 383 -2.76 -16.67 20.91
C LEU A 383 -2.42 -17.70 21.99
N VAL A 384 -2.93 -17.52 23.22
CA VAL A 384 -2.69 -18.46 24.35
C VAL A 384 -3.50 -19.74 24.22
N TYR A 385 -4.55 -19.72 23.39
CA TYR A 385 -5.40 -20.88 23.15
C TYR A 385 -4.76 -21.83 22.13
N PRO A 386 -5.13 -23.12 22.14
CA PRO A 386 -4.87 -24.01 21.01
C PRO A 386 -5.61 -23.54 19.75
N PHE A 387 -5.31 -24.15 18.60
CA PHE A 387 -6.04 -23.85 17.36
C PHE A 387 -7.50 -24.27 17.49
N GLY A 388 -8.42 -23.35 17.19
CA GLY A 388 -9.86 -23.53 17.30
C GLY A 388 -10.59 -22.24 17.64
N THR A 389 -11.90 -22.37 17.83
CA THR A 389 -12.78 -21.31 18.35
C THR A 389 -13.26 -21.72 19.73
N TYR A 390 -13.16 -20.81 20.68
CA TYR A 390 -13.58 -21.02 22.07
C TYR A 390 -14.53 -19.90 22.46
N GLU A 391 -15.69 -20.29 22.96
CA GLU A 391 -16.67 -19.36 23.52
C GLU A 391 -16.36 -19.09 24.99
N LEU A 392 -16.61 -17.85 25.39
CA LEU A 392 -16.38 -17.33 26.73
C LEU A 392 -17.73 -16.87 27.27
N ASP A 393 -18.40 -17.74 28.01
CA ASP A 393 -19.67 -17.39 28.65
C ASP A 393 -19.46 -16.38 29.79
N GLU A 394 -18.30 -16.43 30.44
CA GLU A 394 -17.91 -15.51 31.52
C GLU A 394 -16.82 -14.54 31.05
N LEU A 395 -16.85 -13.32 31.60
CA LEU A 395 -15.85 -12.28 31.39
C LEU A 395 -14.49 -12.72 31.97
N PRO A 396 -13.40 -12.76 31.17
CA PRO A 396 -12.06 -12.98 31.69
C PRO A 396 -11.65 -11.88 32.67
N THR A 397 -11.09 -12.24 33.82
CA THR A 397 -10.72 -11.29 34.90
C THR A 397 -9.77 -10.19 34.41
N ASP A 398 -8.81 -10.53 33.54
CA ASP A 398 -7.85 -9.58 32.96
C ASP A 398 -8.51 -8.53 32.04
N LEU A 399 -9.73 -8.81 31.56
CA LEU A 399 -10.50 -7.96 30.64
C LEU A 399 -11.47 -7.03 31.39
N GLU A 400 -11.72 -7.28 32.68
CA GLU A 400 -12.73 -6.56 33.47
C GLU A 400 -12.50 -5.04 33.48
N ARG A 401 -11.24 -4.62 33.59
CA ARG A 401 -10.90 -3.20 33.54
C ARG A 401 -11.31 -2.57 32.21
N LEU A 402 -10.97 -3.19 31.08
CA LEU A 402 -11.28 -2.63 29.76
C LEU A 402 -12.79 -2.54 29.53
N LEU A 403 -13.54 -3.57 29.97
CA LEU A 403 -14.99 -3.56 29.88
C LEU A 403 -15.60 -2.41 30.69
N ARG A 404 -15.14 -2.22 31.95
CA ARG A 404 -15.61 -1.11 32.80
C ARG A 404 -15.27 0.26 32.20
N GLU A 405 -14.10 0.41 31.58
CA GLU A 405 -13.70 1.64 30.89
C GLU A 405 -14.66 1.98 29.72
N ASP A 406 -15.06 0.98 28.93
CA ASP A 406 -16.06 1.14 27.88
C ASP A 406 -17.42 1.56 28.47
N MET A 407 -17.86 0.92 29.56
CA MET A 407 -19.17 1.20 30.19
C MET A 407 -19.26 2.61 30.80
N ILE A 408 -18.16 3.14 31.36
CA ILE A 408 -18.14 4.52 31.90
C ILE A 408 -17.85 5.58 30.82
N GLY A 409 -17.71 5.18 29.55
CA GLY A 409 -17.55 6.09 28.42
C GLY A 409 -16.15 6.68 28.27
N ILE A 410 -15.08 5.96 28.66
CA ILE A 410 -13.72 6.41 28.37
C ILE A 410 -13.54 6.54 26.86
N SER A 411 -13.03 7.70 26.44
CA SER A 411 -12.80 8.04 25.05
C SER A 411 -11.43 8.67 24.84
N PHE A 412 -10.93 8.59 23.61
CA PHE A 412 -9.60 9.04 23.22
C PHE A 412 -9.68 9.98 22.02
N PRO A 413 -8.89 11.07 21.99
CA PRO A 413 -8.92 12.03 20.89
C PRO A 413 -8.36 11.42 19.60
N ARG A 414 -9.05 11.62 18.49
CA ARG A 414 -8.63 11.21 17.15
C ARG A 414 -8.94 12.31 16.14
N GLN A 415 -8.00 12.60 15.24
CA GLN A 415 -8.30 13.46 14.09
C GLN A 415 -9.05 12.68 13.01
N VAL A 416 -10.29 13.09 12.75
CA VAL A 416 -11.18 12.50 11.73
C VAL A 416 -11.33 13.48 10.57
N ILE A 417 -11.41 12.94 9.35
CA ILE A 417 -11.68 13.73 8.14
C ILE A 417 -13.17 14.05 8.10
N ILE A 418 -13.53 15.33 7.98
CA ILE A 418 -14.90 15.76 7.74
C ILE A 418 -15.20 15.54 6.26
N ASP A 419 -15.89 14.46 5.91
CA ASP A 419 -16.49 14.31 4.59
C ASP A 419 -17.72 15.23 4.54
N GLY A 420 -17.64 16.32 3.78
CA GLY A 420 -18.71 17.31 3.60
C GLY A 420 -19.93 16.80 2.80
N SER A 421 -20.27 15.51 2.92
CA SER A 421 -21.34 14.85 2.18
C SER A 421 -22.48 14.38 3.08
N ASN A 422 -22.70 15.04 4.21
CA ASN A 422 -23.93 14.90 5.02
C ASN A 422 -24.52 16.31 5.24
N GLU A 423 -25.06 16.89 4.17
CA GLU A 423 -26.25 17.76 4.25
C GLU A 423 -27.40 17.04 3.53
#